data_AF-A0A2M8NU42-F1
#
_entry.id   AF-A0A2M8NU42-F1
#
_cell.length_a   1.000
_cell.length_b   1.000
_cell.length_c   1.000
_cell.angle_alpha   90.00
_cell.angle_beta   90.00
_cell.angle_gamma   90.00
#
_symmetry.space_group_name_H-M   'P 1'
#
loop_
_entity.id
_entity.type
_entity.pdbx_description
1 polymer ?
#
loop_
_entity_poly.entity_id
_entity_poly.type
_entity_poly.pdbx_seq_one_letter_code
_entity_poly.pdbx_strand_id
1 'polypeptide(L)'
;MSIKLDWEIDGQVQSGIGEDPTASRKRRVRAMRLILFLLTVGVIVIGGFIFIDQRLNRLSGQLEIELRDTVNAEVTAIRLGDWEAYRKLQRSAARTWEDEQRANFQMYQDLFIKGHQVQLNGRILDLVIDNNVPRARVHVEEIIDGIAYTRIWFYWRYSEDEDRDGQIDGWRHTRPDYTFWGDAKTLNGQHATITYREVDARVAHDLMTYLDQMVELACSTRDCTNLPRLRADISPEGYGGIMWSPADKNLLLIPSPYVVRARSDMPFSPEMQAQVAGLLAGWFR
;
A
#
# COMPACT_ATOMS: atom_id res chain seq x y z
N MET A 1 -58.11 42.17 -74.99
CA MET A 1 -56.98 43.10 -74.78
C MET A 1 -55.83 42.31 -74.21
N SER A 2 -54.80 42.08 -75.03
CA SER A 2 -53.56 41.41 -74.63
C SER A 2 -52.54 42.46 -74.24
N ILE A 3 -51.86 42.26 -73.11
CA ILE A 3 -50.63 42.97 -72.78
C ILE A 3 -49.53 41.92 -72.73
N LYS A 4 -48.60 42.04 -73.68
CA LYS A 4 -47.30 41.37 -73.67
C LYS A 4 -46.42 42.08 -72.65
N LEU A 5 -45.68 41.33 -71.85
CA LEU A 5 -44.52 41.83 -71.15
C LEU A 5 -43.40 40.80 -71.32
N ASP A 6 -42.51 41.14 -72.26
CA ASP A 6 -41.17 40.59 -72.41
C ASP A 6 -40.37 40.85 -71.13
N TRP A 7 -39.68 39.82 -70.63
CA TRP A 7 -38.48 40.05 -69.85
C TRP A 7 -37.41 39.04 -70.26
N GLU A 8 -36.22 39.60 -70.34
CA GLU A 8 -35.08 39.20 -71.13
C GLU A 8 -34.26 38.13 -70.39
N ILE A 9 -33.92 37.06 -71.09
CA ILE A 9 -33.12 35.94 -70.56
C ILE A 9 -31.65 36.31 -70.76
N ASP A 10 -31.02 36.85 -69.71
CA ASP A 10 -29.56 36.94 -69.63
C ASP A 10 -29.01 35.63 -69.05
N GLY A 11 -28.66 34.71 -69.95
CA GLY A 11 -27.87 33.52 -69.65
C GLY A 11 -26.42 33.89 -69.41
N GLN A 12 -26.02 34.08 -68.16
CA GLN A 12 -24.60 34.10 -67.80
C GLN A 12 -24.03 32.69 -67.72
N VAL A 13 -23.16 32.41 -68.69
CA VAL A 13 -22.27 31.26 -68.79
C VAL A 13 -21.33 31.22 -67.59
N GLN A 14 -21.57 30.29 -66.65
CA GLN A 14 -20.60 29.96 -65.60
C GLN A 14 -19.46 29.15 -66.22
N SER A 15 -18.45 29.89 -66.68
CA SER A 15 -17.17 29.38 -67.15
C SER A 15 -16.37 28.84 -65.96
N GLY A 16 -15.78 27.65 -66.15
CA GLY A 16 -14.96 26.98 -65.15
C GLY A 16 -13.80 27.85 -64.68
N ILE A 17 -13.86 28.25 -63.41
CA ILE A 17 -12.75 28.92 -62.73
C ILE A 17 -11.75 27.83 -62.36
N GLY A 18 -10.73 27.65 -63.18
CA GLY A 18 -9.50 27.00 -62.76
C GLY A 18 -8.95 27.74 -61.55
N GLU A 19 -8.89 27.05 -60.41
CA GLU A 19 -8.34 27.59 -59.17
C GLU A 19 -6.91 28.11 -59.42
N ASP A 20 -6.67 29.39 -59.14
CA ASP A 20 -5.38 30.04 -59.32
C ASP A 20 -4.27 29.19 -58.62
N PRO A 21 -3.27 28.67 -59.36
CA PRO A 21 -2.28 27.74 -58.83
C PRO A 21 -1.39 28.38 -57.75
N THR A 22 -1.36 29.71 -57.67
CA THR A 22 -0.62 30.44 -56.63
C THR A 22 -1.41 30.56 -55.32
N ALA A 23 -2.75 30.57 -55.37
CA ALA A 23 -3.61 30.63 -54.18
C ALA A 23 -3.64 29.29 -53.44
N SER A 24 -3.65 28.16 -54.15
CA SER A 24 -3.60 26.82 -53.55
C SER A 24 -2.26 26.52 -52.87
N ARG A 25 -1.13 26.97 -53.46
CA ARG A 25 0.21 26.87 -52.84
C ARG A 25 0.31 27.66 -51.53
N LYS A 26 -0.21 28.90 -51.49
CA LYS A 26 -0.17 29.74 -50.26
C LYS A 26 -1.02 29.13 -49.13
N ARG A 27 -2.17 28.52 -49.44
CA ARG A 27 -2.98 27.79 -48.45
C ARG A 27 -2.25 26.56 -47.91
N ARG A 28 -1.63 25.77 -48.78
CA ARG A 28 -0.81 24.60 -48.38
C ARG A 28 0.35 24.98 -47.48
N VAL A 29 1.07 26.07 -47.77
CA VAL A 29 2.20 26.53 -46.92
C VAL A 29 1.71 27.01 -45.55
N ARG A 30 0.58 27.72 -45.47
CA ARG A 30 -0.01 28.12 -44.17
C ARG A 30 -0.49 26.92 -43.36
N ALA A 31 -1.20 25.98 -44.00
CA ALA A 31 -1.63 24.74 -43.37
C ALA A 31 -0.44 23.92 -42.87
N MET A 32 0.62 23.79 -43.67
CA MET A 32 1.84 23.07 -43.29
C MET A 32 2.57 23.75 -42.13
N ARG A 33 2.66 25.09 -42.11
CA ARG A 33 3.24 25.82 -40.96
C ARG A 33 2.43 25.62 -39.69
N LEU A 34 1.10 25.58 -39.79
CA LEU A 34 0.23 25.36 -38.63
C LEU A 34 0.35 23.92 -38.10
N ILE A 35 0.39 22.93 -38.98
CA ILE A 35 0.66 21.53 -38.61
C ILE A 35 2.03 21.40 -37.95
N LEU A 36 3.06 22.03 -38.51
CA LEU A 36 4.42 21.97 -37.98
C LEU A 36 4.52 22.67 -36.62
N PHE A 37 3.83 23.80 -36.43
CA PHE A 37 3.69 24.45 -35.13
C PHE A 37 2.98 23.56 -34.11
N LEU A 38 1.84 22.95 -34.47
CA LEU A 38 1.12 22.02 -33.59
C LEU A 38 1.96 20.79 -33.24
N LEU A 39 2.71 20.23 -34.18
CA LEU A 39 3.66 19.14 -33.93
C LEU A 39 4.75 19.57 -32.95
N THR A 40 5.30 20.76 -33.13
CA THR A 40 6.36 21.29 -32.25
C THR A 40 5.83 21.48 -30.83
N VAL A 41 4.65 22.08 -30.68
CA VAL A 41 3.98 22.22 -29.39
C VAL A 41 3.68 20.85 -28.78
N GLY A 42 3.18 19.90 -29.58
CA GLY A 42 2.93 18.53 -29.14
C GLY A 42 4.18 17.84 -28.61
N VAL A 43 5.32 17.97 -29.31
CA VAL A 43 6.61 17.41 -28.88
C VAL A 43 7.10 18.04 -27.58
N ILE A 44 6.93 19.35 -27.41
CA ILE A 44 7.30 20.04 -26.16
C ILE A 44 6.45 19.55 -24.99
N VAL A 45 5.13 19.42 -25.18
CA VAL A 45 4.23 18.95 -24.13
C VAL A 45 4.56 17.51 -23.76
N ILE A 46 4.65 16.61 -24.74
CA ILE A 46 4.98 15.19 -24.51
C ILE A 46 6.38 15.06 -23.88
N GLY A 47 7.37 15.79 -24.38
CA GLY A 47 8.73 15.80 -23.83
C GLY A 47 8.77 16.29 -22.39
N GLY A 48 7.96 17.30 -22.05
CA GLY A 48 7.80 17.79 -20.67
C GLY A 48 7.22 16.74 -19.74
N PHE A 49 6.15 16.05 -20.16
CA PHE A 49 5.57 14.94 -19.39
C PHE A 49 6.57 13.81 -19.15
N ILE A 50 7.28 13.36 -20.19
CA ILE A 50 8.29 12.30 -20.08
C ILE A 50 9.42 12.71 -19.13
N PHE A 51 9.88 13.96 -19.21
CA PHE A 51 10.95 14.45 -18.34
C PHE A 51 10.53 14.51 -16.87
N ILE A 52 9.30 14.95 -16.58
CA ILE A 52 8.75 14.99 -15.21
C ILE A 52 8.63 13.57 -14.66
N ASP A 53 8.06 12.65 -15.43
CA ASP A 53 7.90 11.23 -15.04
C ASP A 53 9.25 10.57 -14.75
N GLN A 54 10.24 10.74 -15.63
CA GLN A 54 11.59 10.23 -15.38
C GLN A 54 12.23 10.82 -14.12
N ARG A 55 12.01 12.10 -13.83
CA ARG A 55 12.57 12.73 -12.64
C ARG A 55 11.91 12.23 -11.36
N LEU A 56 10.58 12.05 -11.36
CA LEU A 56 9.84 11.49 -10.23
C LEU A 56 10.27 10.05 -9.95
N ASN A 57 10.41 9.23 -10.99
CA ASN A 57 10.86 7.84 -10.86
C ASN A 57 12.30 7.74 -10.29
N ARG A 58 13.20 8.66 -10.68
CA ARG A 58 14.56 8.70 -10.11
C ARG A 58 14.59 9.10 -8.64
N LEU A 59 13.79 10.09 -8.25
CA LEU A 59 13.69 10.53 -6.85
C LEU A 59 13.12 9.42 -5.97
N SER A 60 12.07 8.74 -6.44
CA SER A 60 11.50 7.58 -5.74
C SER A 60 12.54 6.47 -5.54
N GLY A 61 13.32 6.15 -6.57
CA GLY A 61 14.38 5.13 -6.46
C GLY A 61 15.50 5.49 -5.47
N GLN A 62 15.90 6.77 -5.39
CA GLN A 62 16.90 7.19 -4.40
C GLN A 62 16.38 7.07 -2.97
N LEU A 63 15.14 7.50 -2.73
CA LEU A 63 14.49 7.40 -1.42
C LEU A 63 14.34 5.94 -0.98
N GLU A 64 14.00 5.06 -1.91
CA GLU A 64 13.90 3.62 -1.65
C GLU A 64 15.27 3.02 -1.29
N ILE A 65 16.33 3.35 -2.02
CA ILE A 65 17.70 2.87 -1.72
C ILE A 65 18.12 3.34 -0.32
N GLU A 66 17.94 4.62 0.00
CA GLU A 66 18.24 5.19 1.32
C GLU A 66 17.49 4.47 2.45
N LEU A 67 16.21 4.14 2.21
CA LEU A 67 15.38 3.41 3.17
C LEU A 67 15.89 1.97 3.36
N ARG A 68 16.23 1.28 2.27
CA ARG A 68 16.80 -0.08 2.32
C ARG A 68 18.13 -0.10 3.09
N ASP A 69 18.98 0.90 2.88
CA ASP A 69 20.24 1.04 3.60
C ASP A 69 20.02 1.30 5.09
N THR A 70 19.00 2.09 5.44
CA THR A 70 18.59 2.35 6.82
C THR A 70 18.13 1.06 7.52
N VAL A 71 17.27 0.27 6.87
CA VAL A 71 16.81 -1.03 7.37
C VAL A 71 18.00 -1.98 7.57
N ASN A 72 18.93 -2.03 6.61
CA ASN A 72 20.14 -2.85 6.70
C ASN A 72 21.05 -2.40 7.86
N ALA A 73 21.22 -1.09 8.05
CA ALA A 73 22.00 -0.53 9.15
C ALA A 73 21.36 -0.88 10.51
N GLU A 74 20.04 -0.79 10.62
CA GLU A 74 19.29 -1.13 11.83
C GLU A 74 19.45 -2.60 12.20
N VAL A 75 19.21 -3.48 11.22
CA VAL A 75 19.41 -4.92 11.39
C VAL A 75 20.86 -5.26 11.74
N THR A 76 21.83 -4.58 11.12
CA THR A 76 23.25 -4.78 11.41
C THR A 76 23.58 -4.36 12.85
N ALA A 77 23.04 -3.24 13.32
CA ALA A 77 23.23 -2.79 14.70
C ALA A 77 22.68 -3.82 15.71
N ILE A 78 21.50 -4.41 15.44
CA ILE A 78 20.95 -5.49 16.27
C ILE A 78 21.89 -6.70 16.28
N ARG A 79 22.40 -7.12 15.11
CA ARG A 79 23.31 -8.28 14.99
C ARG A 79 24.64 -8.08 15.70
N LEU A 80 25.17 -6.85 15.69
CA LEU A 80 26.43 -6.52 16.35
C LEU A 80 26.27 -6.27 17.86
N GLY A 81 25.04 -6.15 18.36
CA GLY A 81 24.81 -5.76 19.74
C GLY A 81 25.18 -4.30 20.02
N ASP A 82 25.20 -3.44 19.00
CA ASP A 82 25.50 -2.01 19.14
C ASP A 82 24.23 -1.19 19.39
N TRP A 83 23.94 -0.95 20.67
CA TRP A 83 22.80 -0.13 21.10
C TRP A 83 22.92 1.32 20.60
N GLU A 84 24.12 1.89 20.54
CA GLU A 84 24.28 3.29 20.18
C GLU A 84 23.98 3.52 18.70
N ALA A 85 24.47 2.63 17.82
CA ALA A 85 24.12 2.63 16.41
C ALA A 85 22.63 2.38 16.18
N TYR A 86 22.04 1.43 16.91
CA TYR A 86 20.61 1.13 16.81
C TYR A 86 19.76 2.35 17.22
N ARG A 87 20.05 2.95 18.37
CA ARG A 87 19.32 4.11 18.91
C ARG A 87 19.35 5.31 17.97
N LYS A 88 20.46 5.56 17.26
CA LYS A 88 20.59 6.66 16.29
C LYS A 88 19.64 6.53 15.08
N LEU A 89 19.15 5.32 14.80
CA LEU A 89 18.18 5.07 13.73
C LEU A 89 16.73 5.20 14.20
N GLN A 90 16.50 5.32 15.51
CA GLN A 90 15.18 5.44 16.11
C GLN A 90 14.81 6.91 16.32
N ARG A 91 13.59 7.31 15.97
CA ARG A 91 13.07 8.64 16.29
C ARG A 91 11.56 8.62 16.51
N SER A 92 11.08 9.23 17.58
CA SER A 92 9.64 9.43 17.81
C SER A 92 9.42 10.59 18.77
N ALA A 93 8.30 11.29 18.61
CA ALA A 93 7.88 12.34 19.53
C ALA A 93 7.42 11.79 20.90
N ALA A 94 7.21 10.49 21.01
CA ALA A 94 6.68 9.88 22.22
C ALA A 94 7.76 9.59 23.26
N ARG A 95 7.46 9.92 24.53
CA ARG A 95 8.40 9.81 25.64
C ARG A 95 8.85 8.38 25.96
N THR A 96 8.01 7.37 25.72
CA THR A 96 8.33 5.96 26.02
C THR A 96 8.99 5.23 24.86
N TRP A 97 9.22 5.89 23.72
CA TRP A 97 9.74 5.24 22.53
C TRP A 97 11.14 4.65 22.73
N GLU A 98 12.04 5.40 23.36
CA GLU A 98 13.40 4.90 23.60
C GLU A 98 13.40 3.66 24.50
N ASP A 99 12.55 3.65 25.53
CA ASP A 99 12.40 2.51 26.44
C ASP A 99 11.82 1.28 25.72
N GLU A 100 10.80 1.47 24.87
CA GLU A 100 10.23 0.43 24.02
C GLU A 100 11.28 -0.17 23.07
N GLN A 101 12.09 0.69 22.43
CA GLN A 101 13.16 0.23 21.54
C GLN A 101 14.31 -0.44 22.30
N ARG A 102 14.60 -0.01 23.51
CA ARG A 102 15.58 -0.67 24.39
C ARG A 102 15.12 -2.08 24.75
N ALA A 103 13.86 -2.24 25.12
CA ALA A 103 13.28 -3.55 25.41
C ALA A 103 13.28 -4.46 24.16
N ASN A 104 12.90 -3.92 22.99
CA ASN A 104 12.96 -4.66 21.72
C ASN A 104 14.38 -5.11 21.40
N PHE A 105 15.37 -4.22 21.53
CA PHE A 105 16.76 -4.53 21.28
C PHE A 105 17.26 -5.66 22.20
N GLN A 106 16.99 -5.54 23.51
CA GLN A 106 17.34 -6.56 24.51
C GLN A 106 16.67 -7.90 24.21
N MET A 107 15.42 -7.92 23.75
CA MET A 107 14.75 -9.15 23.35
C MET A 107 15.52 -9.89 22.24
N TYR A 108 16.07 -9.19 21.24
CA TYR A 108 16.92 -9.85 20.23
C TYR A 108 18.25 -10.33 20.82
N GLN A 109 18.89 -9.54 21.69
CA GLN A 109 20.13 -9.96 22.37
C GLN A 109 19.90 -11.24 23.19
N ASP A 110 18.79 -11.31 23.92
CA ASP A 110 18.41 -12.49 24.69
C ASP A 110 18.21 -13.72 23.81
N LEU A 111 17.64 -13.57 22.60
CA LEU A 111 17.51 -14.68 21.67
C LEU A 111 18.89 -15.20 21.23
N PHE A 112 19.83 -14.31 20.92
CA PHE A 112 21.20 -14.69 20.57
C PHE A 112 21.91 -15.41 21.74
N ILE A 113 21.78 -14.88 22.97
CA ILE A 113 22.40 -15.45 24.17
C ILE A 113 21.81 -16.82 24.54
N LYS A 114 20.50 -17.00 24.36
CA LYS A 114 19.80 -18.28 24.61
C LYS A 114 20.10 -19.35 23.55
N GLY A 115 20.89 -19.02 22.52
CA GLY A 115 21.31 -19.96 21.48
C GLY A 115 20.30 -20.20 20.36
N HIS A 116 19.28 -19.35 20.24
CA HIS A 116 18.36 -19.40 19.10
C HIS A 116 19.10 -19.05 17.80
N GLN A 117 18.76 -19.73 16.70
CA GLN A 117 19.31 -19.42 15.39
C GLN A 117 18.54 -18.26 14.76
N VAL A 118 18.93 -17.04 15.14
CA VAL A 118 18.32 -15.81 14.61
C VAL A 118 19.12 -15.30 13.41
N GLN A 119 18.48 -15.22 12.25
CA GLN A 119 19.04 -14.61 11.04
C GLN A 119 18.23 -13.36 10.69
N LEU A 120 18.85 -12.20 10.91
CA LEU A 120 18.31 -10.90 10.51
C LEU A 120 19.04 -10.48 9.24
N ASN A 121 18.47 -10.78 8.07
CA ASN A 121 19.13 -10.56 6.79
C ASN A 121 18.84 -9.17 6.19
N GLY A 122 17.99 -8.36 6.83
CA GLY A 122 17.52 -7.09 6.27
C GLY A 122 16.68 -7.27 5.01
N ARG A 123 16.16 -8.49 4.77
CA ARG A 123 15.38 -8.77 3.58
C ARG A 123 14.01 -8.11 3.71
N ILE A 124 13.74 -7.24 2.75
CA ILE A 124 12.49 -6.51 2.63
C ILE A 124 11.59 -7.26 1.66
N LEU A 125 10.44 -7.72 2.14
CA LEU A 125 9.44 -8.46 1.36
C LEU A 125 8.54 -7.52 0.55
N ASP A 126 8.21 -6.37 1.14
CA ASP A 126 7.39 -5.33 0.54
C ASP A 126 7.77 -3.97 1.15
N LEU A 127 7.63 -2.91 0.36
CA LEU A 127 7.98 -1.56 0.74
C LEU A 127 7.03 -0.58 0.07
N VAL A 128 6.43 0.29 0.88
CA VAL A 128 5.54 1.35 0.41
C VAL A 128 6.03 2.67 0.98
N ILE A 129 6.27 3.64 0.10
CA ILE A 129 6.56 5.03 0.45
C ILE A 129 5.33 5.86 0.11
N ASP A 130 4.88 6.69 1.05
CA ASP A 130 3.79 7.62 0.79
C ASP A 130 4.28 8.74 -0.14
N ASN A 131 3.55 8.99 -1.23
CA ASN A 131 3.94 9.98 -2.24
C ASN A 131 3.74 11.42 -1.76
N ASN A 132 2.91 11.64 -0.72
CA ASN A 132 2.54 12.97 -0.24
C ASN A 132 3.21 13.34 1.07
N VAL A 133 3.54 12.34 1.88
CA VAL A 133 4.10 12.49 3.22
C VAL A 133 5.40 11.69 3.27
N PRO A 134 6.49 12.21 3.88
CA PRO A 134 7.77 11.50 3.92
C PRO A 134 7.75 10.34 4.93
N ARG A 135 6.88 9.37 4.72
CA ARG A 135 6.70 8.18 5.55
C ARG A 135 6.75 6.91 4.70
N ALA A 136 7.17 5.83 5.31
CA ALA A 136 7.25 4.54 4.66
C ALA A 136 6.87 3.41 5.61
N ARG A 137 6.44 2.30 5.01
CA ARG A 137 6.12 1.05 5.68
C ARG A 137 6.91 -0.06 5.00
N VAL A 138 7.57 -0.88 5.80
CA VAL A 138 8.49 -1.91 5.31
C VAL A 138 8.11 -3.24 5.95
N HIS A 139 7.94 -4.28 5.13
CA HIS A 139 7.75 -5.65 5.58
C HIS A 139 9.13 -6.31 5.67
N VAL A 140 9.62 -6.51 6.89
CA VAL A 140 10.95 -7.07 7.16
C VAL A 140 10.83 -8.54 7.51
N GLU A 141 11.66 -9.37 6.87
CA GLU A 141 11.80 -10.80 7.17
C GLU A 141 12.81 -11.03 8.29
N GLU A 142 12.41 -11.84 9.28
CA GLU A 142 13.23 -12.30 10.38
C GLU A 142 13.15 -13.83 10.43
N ILE A 143 14.28 -14.53 10.37
CA ILE A 143 14.29 -15.99 10.49
C ILE A 143 14.73 -16.35 11.90
N ILE A 144 13.90 -17.09 12.64
CA ILE A 144 14.19 -17.53 14.00
C ILE A 144 13.98 -19.03 14.04
N ASP A 145 15.05 -19.77 14.37
CA ASP A 145 15.05 -21.24 14.41
C ASP A 145 14.55 -21.89 13.11
N GLY A 146 14.91 -21.29 11.97
CA GLY A 146 14.52 -21.75 10.64
C GLY A 146 13.10 -21.36 10.21
N ILE A 147 12.31 -20.70 11.08
CA ILE A 147 10.97 -20.22 10.75
C ILE A 147 11.06 -18.76 10.31
N ALA A 148 10.55 -18.46 9.12
CA ALA A 148 10.46 -17.10 8.61
C ALA A 148 9.26 -16.36 9.22
N TYR A 149 9.54 -15.19 9.78
CA TYR A 149 8.56 -14.27 10.31
C TYR A 149 8.61 -12.94 9.56
N THR A 150 7.47 -12.29 9.46
CA THR A 150 7.31 -10.95 8.92
C THR A 150 6.88 -10.00 10.01
N ARG A 151 7.57 -8.88 10.10
CA ARG A 151 7.22 -7.76 10.96
C ARG A 151 7.15 -6.49 10.12
N ILE A 152 6.25 -5.59 10.51
CA ILE A 152 6.08 -4.32 9.82
C ILE A 152 6.78 -3.22 10.60
N TRP A 153 7.69 -2.54 9.91
CA TRP A 153 8.42 -1.39 10.44
C TRP A 153 7.93 -0.12 9.75
N PHE A 154 7.88 0.96 10.51
CA PHE A 154 7.45 2.27 10.05
C PHE A 154 8.62 3.22 10.08
N TYR A 155 8.74 4.01 9.03
CA TYR A 155 9.81 4.96 8.88
C TYR A 155 9.24 6.34 8.57
N TRP A 156 9.91 7.35 9.08
CA TRP A 156 9.69 8.74 8.70
C TRP A 156 11.02 9.31 8.22
N ARG A 157 10.98 10.03 7.10
CA ARG A 157 12.16 10.72 6.58
C ARG A 157 12.16 12.15 7.07
N TYR A 158 13.23 12.51 7.76
CA TYR A 158 13.47 13.87 8.20
C TYR A 158 14.34 14.56 7.16
N SER A 159 13.87 15.68 6.60
CA SER A 159 14.54 16.41 5.52
C SER A 159 15.56 17.43 6.02
N GLU A 160 15.46 17.84 7.28
CA GLU A 160 16.35 18.78 7.95
C GLU A 160 16.43 18.41 9.45
N ASP A 161 17.47 18.88 10.13
CA ASP A 161 17.57 18.93 11.59
C ASP A 161 16.60 19.99 12.16
N GLU A 162 15.29 19.83 11.89
CA GLU A 162 14.25 20.79 12.24
C GLU A 162 14.17 21.04 13.76
N ASP A 163 14.57 20.07 14.58
CA ASP A 163 14.65 20.14 16.04
C ASP A 163 16.02 20.55 16.59
N ARG A 164 17.01 20.77 15.72
CA ARG A 164 18.39 21.17 16.08
C ARG A 164 19.03 20.23 17.10
N ASP A 165 18.70 18.96 17.03
CA ASP A 165 19.21 17.94 17.93
C ASP A 165 20.58 17.37 17.48
N GLY A 166 21.08 17.85 16.33
CA GLY A 166 22.35 17.43 15.74
C GLY A 166 22.28 16.05 15.09
N GLN A 167 21.09 15.46 14.92
CA GLN A 167 20.91 14.23 14.18
C GLN A 167 20.79 14.52 12.68
N ILE A 168 21.49 13.70 11.90
CA ILE A 168 21.60 13.80 10.44
C ILE A 168 20.21 13.60 9.79
N ASP A 169 20.00 14.21 8.63
CA ASP A 169 18.85 13.96 7.76
C ASP A 169 18.69 12.47 7.43
N GLY A 170 17.47 12.07 7.06
CA GLY A 170 17.19 10.75 6.47
C GLY A 170 16.10 9.95 7.19
N TRP A 171 16.01 8.67 6.85
CA TRP A 171 15.01 7.77 7.40
C TRP A 171 15.30 7.43 8.86
N ARG A 172 14.23 7.42 9.67
CA ARG A 172 14.25 6.98 11.06
C ARG A 172 13.10 6.02 11.30
N HIS A 173 13.36 4.95 12.03
CA HIS A 173 12.32 4.05 12.49
C HIS A 173 11.50 4.77 13.56
N THR A 174 10.19 4.80 13.35
CA THR A 174 9.21 5.48 14.19
C THR A 174 8.16 4.51 14.71
N ARG A 175 7.26 5.01 15.55
CA ARG A 175 6.13 4.22 16.03
C ARG A 175 5.25 3.75 14.88
N PRO A 176 4.54 2.62 15.05
CA PRO A 176 3.55 2.18 14.09
C PRO A 176 2.52 3.27 13.79
N ASP A 177 2.39 3.62 12.52
CA ASP A 177 1.35 4.51 12.02
C ASP A 177 0.27 3.67 11.35
N TYR A 178 -0.73 3.27 12.13
CA TYR A 178 -1.84 2.44 11.64
C TYR A 178 -2.76 3.15 10.65
N THR A 179 -2.67 4.48 10.53
CA THR A 179 -3.33 5.19 9.42
C THR A 179 -2.67 4.87 8.08
N PHE A 180 -1.41 4.46 8.10
CA PHE A 180 -0.64 3.99 6.95
C PHE A 180 -0.57 2.45 6.87
N TRP A 181 -1.66 1.78 7.27
CA TRP A 181 -1.81 0.33 7.14
C TRP A 181 -2.47 -0.10 5.81
N GLY A 182 -2.71 0.87 4.94
CA GLY A 182 -3.32 0.71 3.62
C GLY A 182 -4.84 0.80 3.66
N ASP A 183 -5.43 0.71 2.46
CA ASP A 183 -6.85 0.96 2.25
C ASP A 183 -7.71 -0.12 2.91
N ALA A 184 -8.84 0.31 3.46
CA ALA A 184 -9.86 -0.60 3.98
C ALA A 184 -10.52 -1.36 2.83
N LYS A 185 -10.60 -2.68 2.97
CA LYS A 185 -11.15 -3.61 1.98
C LYS A 185 -12.14 -4.55 2.69
N THR A 186 -13.09 -5.05 1.91
CA THR A 186 -14.08 -6.02 2.40
C THR A 186 -13.99 -7.28 1.54
N LEU A 187 -13.80 -8.42 2.19
CA LEU A 187 -13.84 -9.74 1.58
C LEU A 187 -15.18 -10.40 1.91
N ASN A 188 -15.91 -10.84 0.89
CA ASN A 188 -17.20 -11.51 1.05
C ASN A 188 -17.05 -12.99 0.69
N GLY A 189 -17.23 -13.87 1.67
CA GLY A 189 -17.29 -15.32 1.48
C GLY A 189 -18.72 -15.83 1.38
N GLN A 190 -18.88 -17.13 1.55
CA GLN A 190 -20.20 -17.76 1.52
C GLN A 190 -20.98 -17.51 2.82
N HIS A 191 -20.31 -17.70 3.96
CA HIS A 191 -20.93 -17.61 5.28
C HIS A 191 -20.44 -16.41 6.11
N ALA A 192 -19.33 -15.80 5.70
CA ALA A 192 -18.73 -14.67 6.39
C ALA A 192 -18.50 -13.44 5.51
N THR A 193 -18.32 -12.30 6.15
CA THR A 193 -17.76 -11.06 5.59
C THR A 193 -16.62 -10.60 6.48
N ILE A 194 -15.47 -10.28 5.88
CA ILE A 194 -14.29 -9.82 6.62
C ILE A 194 -13.94 -8.41 6.17
N THR A 195 -13.92 -7.47 7.10
CA THR A 195 -13.30 -6.16 6.90
C THR A 195 -11.84 -6.23 7.32
N TYR A 196 -10.95 -5.69 6.50
CA TYR A 196 -9.52 -5.73 6.71
C TYR A 196 -8.85 -4.54 6.02
N ARG A 197 -7.57 -4.35 6.25
CA ARG A 197 -6.75 -3.36 5.54
C ARG A 197 -5.73 -4.05 4.65
N GLU A 198 -5.23 -3.37 3.64
CA GLU A 198 -4.38 -3.96 2.60
C GLU A 198 -3.26 -4.88 3.09
N VAL A 199 -2.53 -4.49 4.15
CA VAL A 199 -1.50 -5.32 4.79
C VAL A 199 -2.00 -6.69 5.21
N ASP A 200 -3.23 -6.75 5.71
CA ASP A 200 -3.84 -7.95 6.28
C ASP A 200 -4.49 -8.84 5.23
N ALA A 201 -4.35 -8.52 3.93
CA ALA A 201 -5.00 -9.25 2.85
C ALA A 201 -4.80 -10.75 2.95
N ARG A 202 -3.56 -11.23 3.18
CA ARG A 202 -3.29 -12.66 3.26
C ARG A 202 -4.01 -13.33 4.44
N VAL A 203 -3.97 -12.70 5.61
CA VAL A 203 -4.65 -13.19 6.82
C VAL A 203 -6.16 -13.23 6.60
N ALA A 204 -6.73 -12.21 5.95
CA ALA A 204 -8.15 -12.16 5.64
C ALA A 204 -8.60 -13.31 4.71
N HIS A 205 -7.80 -13.65 3.70
CA HIS A 205 -8.11 -14.76 2.80
C HIS A 205 -8.01 -16.13 3.49
N ASP A 206 -6.96 -16.34 4.28
CA ASP A 206 -6.77 -17.56 5.06
C ASP A 206 -7.90 -17.73 6.09
N LEU A 207 -8.25 -16.65 6.80
CA LEU A 207 -9.36 -16.63 7.73
C LEU A 207 -10.70 -16.89 7.04
N MET A 208 -10.98 -16.27 5.89
CA MET A 208 -12.24 -16.50 5.16
C MET A 208 -12.43 -17.97 4.83
N THR A 209 -11.38 -18.59 4.29
CA THR A 209 -11.39 -20.00 3.93
C THR A 209 -11.63 -20.87 5.16
N TYR A 210 -10.98 -20.55 6.28
CA TYR A 210 -11.18 -21.24 7.54
C TYR A 210 -12.61 -21.09 8.09
N LEU A 211 -13.17 -19.87 8.07
CA LEU A 211 -14.53 -19.59 8.55
C LEU A 211 -15.58 -20.31 7.72
N ASP A 212 -15.49 -20.25 6.39
CA ASP A 212 -16.43 -20.92 5.50
C ASP A 212 -16.40 -22.46 5.73
N GLN A 213 -15.21 -23.06 5.85
CA GLN A 213 -15.06 -24.49 6.15
C GLN A 213 -15.65 -24.88 7.52
N MET A 214 -15.41 -24.06 8.55
CA MET A 214 -15.92 -24.32 9.90
C MET A 214 -17.45 -24.22 9.97
N VAL A 215 -18.04 -23.26 9.26
CA VAL A 215 -19.49 -23.13 9.16
C VAL A 215 -20.08 -24.32 8.40
N GLU A 216 -19.52 -24.66 7.24
CA GLU A 216 -19.97 -25.80 6.44
C GLU A 216 -19.92 -27.12 7.25
N LEU A 217 -18.82 -27.34 7.99
CA LEU A 217 -18.68 -28.48 8.89
C LEU A 217 -19.74 -28.47 10.00
N ALA A 218 -19.96 -27.34 10.66
CA ALA A 218 -20.97 -27.23 11.72
C ALA A 218 -22.37 -27.54 11.19
N CYS A 219 -22.69 -27.01 10.00
CA CYS A 219 -23.99 -27.17 9.34
C CYS A 219 -24.22 -28.56 8.74
N SER A 220 -23.17 -29.37 8.56
CA SER A 220 -23.33 -30.79 8.24
C SER A 220 -23.93 -31.60 9.41
N THR A 221 -23.83 -31.07 10.63
CA THR A 221 -24.29 -31.75 11.87
C THR A 221 -25.49 -31.08 12.53
N ARG A 222 -25.86 -29.86 12.11
CA ARG A 222 -26.90 -29.03 12.73
C ARG A 222 -27.71 -28.28 11.66
N ASP A 223 -28.95 -27.92 11.99
CA ASP A 223 -29.75 -27.07 11.12
C ASP A 223 -29.25 -25.62 11.15
N CYS A 224 -28.74 -25.14 10.02
CA CYS A 224 -28.22 -23.79 9.82
C CYS A 224 -29.10 -22.92 8.91
N THR A 225 -30.35 -23.31 8.65
CA THR A 225 -31.20 -22.65 7.65
C THR A 225 -31.37 -21.14 7.89
N ASN A 226 -31.29 -20.67 9.14
CA ASN A 226 -31.40 -19.26 9.52
C ASN A 226 -30.14 -18.70 10.20
N LEU A 227 -28.96 -19.22 9.87
CA LEU A 227 -27.72 -18.76 10.48
C LEU A 227 -27.40 -17.33 10.02
N PRO A 228 -27.21 -16.37 10.95
CA PRO A 228 -26.84 -15.01 10.57
C PRO A 228 -25.44 -15.02 9.95
N ARG A 229 -25.21 -14.11 9.00
CA ARG A 229 -23.91 -13.97 8.35
C ARG A 229 -22.87 -13.54 9.39
N LEU A 230 -21.79 -14.30 9.49
CA LEU A 230 -20.67 -13.98 10.36
C LEU A 230 -19.93 -12.75 9.83
N ARG A 231 -19.52 -11.84 10.71
CA ARG A 231 -18.66 -10.73 10.36
C ARG A 231 -17.36 -10.86 11.12
N ALA A 232 -16.24 -10.55 10.49
CA ALA A 232 -14.97 -10.38 11.18
C ALA A 232 -14.32 -9.06 10.77
N ASP A 233 -13.57 -8.47 11.70
CA ASP A 233 -12.81 -7.25 11.48
C ASP A 233 -11.36 -7.49 11.90
N ILE A 234 -10.44 -7.34 10.97
CA ILE A 234 -9.00 -7.43 11.21
C ILE A 234 -8.45 -6.01 11.28
N SER A 235 -7.94 -5.62 12.46
CA SER A 235 -7.46 -4.26 12.69
C SER A 235 -6.12 -4.23 13.43
N PRO A 236 -5.19 -3.34 13.03
CA PRO A 236 -3.94 -3.14 13.76
C PRO A 236 -4.10 -2.33 15.06
N GLU A 237 -5.19 -1.57 15.22
CA GLU A 237 -5.43 -0.73 16.41
C GLU A 237 -5.74 -1.55 17.68
N GLY A 238 -5.96 -2.86 17.51
CA GLY A 238 -5.91 -3.86 18.58
C GLY A 238 -7.19 -3.95 19.42
N TYR A 239 -7.51 -5.17 19.85
CA TYR A 239 -8.68 -5.48 20.70
C TYR A 239 -8.29 -6.20 22.00
N GLY A 240 -7.03 -6.13 22.43
CA GLY A 240 -6.51 -6.91 23.57
C GLY A 240 -6.44 -8.43 23.34
N GLY A 241 -7.05 -8.93 22.25
CA GLY A 241 -7.04 -10.32 21.82
C GLY A 241 -8.10 -10.58 20.76
N ILE A 242 -8.25 -11.84 20.33
CA ILE A 242 -9.36 -12.24 19.47
C ILE A 242 -10.62 -12.36 20.35
N MET A 243 -11.69 -11.65 20.01
CA MET A 243 -12.91 -11.62 20.82
C MET A 243 -14.15 -11.27 20.00
N TRP A 244 -15.33 -11.60 20.51
CA TRP A 244 -16.59 -11.08 19.98
C TRP A 244 -16.75 -9.60 20.33
N SER A 245 -17.34 -8.82 19.42
CA SER A 245 -17.68 -7.43 19.67
C SER A 245 -18.72 -7.31 20.79
N PRO A 246 -18.49 -6.45 21.80
CA PRO A 246 -19.48 -6.18 22.83
C PRO A 246 -20.78 -5.56 22.28
N ALA A 247 -20.69 -4.88 21.13
CA ALA A 247 -21.80 -4.20 20.48
C ALA A 247 -22.54 -5.08 19.46
N ASP A 248 -21.87 -6.11 18.92
CA ASP A 248 -22.48 -7.05 17.97
C ASP A 248 -21.99 -8.49 18.17
N LYS A 249 -22.92 -9.35 18.57
CA LYS A 249 -22.70 -10.79 18.80
C LYS A 249 -22.24 -11.59 17.57
N ASN A 250 -22.38 -11.04 16.36
CA ASN A 250 -21.98 -11.68 15.11
C ASN A 250 -20.70 -11.07 14.51
N LEU A 251 -20.04 -10.14 15.22
CA LEU A 251 -18.80 -9.52 14.77
C LEU A 251 -17.61 -10.02 15.60
N LEU A 252 -16.71 -10.75 14.94
CA LEU A 252 -15.45 -11.23 15.49
C LEU A 252 -14.36 -10.18 15.28
N LEU A 253 -13.77 -9.68 16.36
CA LEU A 253 -12.69 -8.71 16.34
C LEU A 253 -11.35 -9.44 16.44
N ILE A 254 -10.46 -9.19 15.48
CA ILE A 254 -9.18 -9.90 15.34
C ILE A 254 -8.07 -8.85 15.25
N PRO A 255 -7.08 -8.86 16.15
CA PRO A 255 -5.92 -8.01 16.01
C PRO A 255 -5.08 -8.48 14.82
N SER A 256 -4.55 -7.53 14.04
CA SER A 256 -3.61 -7.87 12.96
C SER A 256 -2.36 -8.56 13.54
N PRO A 257 -1.96 -9.74 13.01
CA PRO A 257 -0.77 -10.43 13.50
C PRO A 257 0.53 -9.69 13.14
N TYR A 258 0.50 -8.81 12.14
CA TYR A 258 1.67 -8.06 11.68
C TYR A 258 2.06 -6.89 12.60
N VAL A 259 1.21 -6.53 13.56
CA VAL A 259 1.54 -5.54 14.62
C VAL A 259 2.73 -6.01 15.45
N VAL A 260 2.87 -7.32 15.64
CA VAL A 260 3.93 -7.90 16.47
C VAL A 260 4.94 -8.62 15.59
N ARG A 261 4.67 -9.89 15.28
CA ARG A 261 5.49 -10.74 14.42
C ARG A 261 4.58 -11.87 13.95
N ALA A 262 4.31 -11.92 12.64
CA ALA A 262 3.51 -12.97 12.03
C ALA A 262 4.43 -13.98 11.34
N ARG A 263 4.07 -15.27 11.30
CA ARG A 263 4.77 -16.23 10.45
C ARG A 263 4.56 -15.87 8.98
N SER A 264 5.63 -15.82 8.18
CA SER A 264 5.56 -15.41 6.78
C SER A 264 4.85 -16.44 5.89
N ASP A 265 4.91 -17.71 6.26
CA ASP A 265 4.29 -18.82 5.53
C ASP A 265 2.81 -19.04 5.92
N MET A 266 2.49 -18.82 7.19
CA MET A 266 1.15 -19.01 7.76
C MET A 266 0.82 -17.85 8.71
N PRO A 267 0.44 -16.67 8.18
CA PRO A 267 0.20 -15.50 9.01
C PRO A 267 -1.07 -15.63 9.85
N PHE A 268 -2.05 -16.45 9.42
CA PHE A 268 -3.13 -16.94 10.27
C PHE A 268 -2.68 -18.22 10.99
N SER A 269 -1.98 -18.05 12.10
CA SER A 269 -1.25 -19.13 12.78
C SER A 269 -2.18 -20.19 13.42
N PRO A 270 -1.67 -21.40 13.73
CA PRO A 270 -2.44 -22.43 14.43
C PRO A 270 -3.00 -21.94 15.77
N GLU A 271 -2.30 -21.07 16.49
CA GLU A 271 -2.75 -20.50 17.76
C GLU A 271 -3.94 -19.56 17.54
N MET A 272 -3.92 -18.74 16.47
CA MET A 272 -5.06 -17.91 16.09
C MET A 272 -6.25 -18.77 15.64
N GLN A 273 -6.01 -19.81 14.84
CA GLN A 273 -7.03 -20.77 14.41
C GLN A 273 -7.73 -21.41 15.61
N ALA A 274 -6.96 -21.88 16.61
CA ALA A 274 -7.51 -22.49 17.82
C ALA A 274 -8.37 -21.51 18.63
N GLN A 275 -7.95 -20.24 18.76
CA GLN A 275 -8.72 -19.20 19.43
C GLN A 275 -10.04 -18.91 18.70
N VAL A 276 -9.98 -18.74 17.37
CA VAL A 276 -11.18 -18.53 16.53
C VAL A 276 -12.12 -19.73 16.64
N ALA A 277 -11.60 -20.96 16.56
CA ALA A 277 -12.40 -22.17 16.72
C ALA A 277 -13.15 -22.21 18.06
N GLY A 278 -12.45 -21.86 19.15
CA GLY A 278 -13.04 -21.81 20.48
C GLY A 278 -14.21 -20.81 20.58
N LEU A 279 -14.07 -19.64 19.94
CA LEU A 279 -15.11 -18.61 19.90
C LEU A 279 -16.30 -19.02 19.01
N LEU A 280 -16.03 -19.63 17.85
CA LEU A 280 -17.07 -20.13 16.95
C LEU A 280 -17.89 -21.25 17.57
N ALA A 281 -17.25 -22.16 18.31
CA ALA A 281 -17.94 -23.24 19.00
C ALA A 281 -18.97 -22.71 20.03
N GLY A 282 -18.71 -21.54 20.62
CA GLY A 282 -19.66 -20.83 21.48
C GLY A 282 -20.80 -20.14 20.72
N TRP A 283 -20.54 -19.68 19.49
CA TRP A 283 -21.53 -19.00 18.65
C TRP A 283 -22.58 -19.94 18.03
N PHE A 284 -22.22 -21.19 17.77
CA PHE A 284 -23.16 -22.22 17.30
C PHE A 284 -24.08 -22.80 18.39
N ARG A 285 -23.94 -22.39 19.65
CA ARG A 285 -24.81 -22.82 20.76
C ARG A 285 -26.05 -21.95 20.86
#